data_AF-A0A1G2D2L0-F1
#
_entry.id   AF-A0A1G2D2L0-F1
#
_cell.length_a   1.000
_cell.length_b   1.000
_cell.length_c   1.000
_cell.angle_alpha   90.00
_cell.angle_beta   90.00
_cell.angle_gamma   90.00
#
_symmetry.space_group_name_H-M   'P 1'
#
loop_
_entity.id
_entity.type
_entity.pdbx_description
1 polymer ?
#
loop_
_entity_poly.entity_id
_entity_poly.type
_entity_poly.pdbx_seq_one_letter_code
_entity_poly.pdbx_strand_id
1 'polypeptide(L)' 'MKILEKKPFLVFECVLCHSKLEAEVGDVKGFVDWEGDSSYWVECAVCGSKKYLSYKEVPPKAVKHS' A
#
# COMPACT_ATOMS: atom_id res chain seq x y z
N MET A 1 3.56 -2.09 30.29
CA MET A 1 3.03 -1.14 29.28
C MET A 1 3.23 -1.79 27.92
N LYS A 2 2.17 -2.27 27.26
CA LYS A 2 2.29 -2.78 25.89
C LYS A 2 2.42 -1.56 24.99
N ILE A 3 3.63 -1.33 24.48
CA ILE A 3 3.85 -0.35 23.42
C ILE A 3 3.04 -0.90 22.24
N LEU A 4 1.85 -0.34 21.97
CA LEU A 4 1.17 -0.62 20.72
C LEU A 4 2.09 -0.09 19.63
N GLU A 5 2.81 -0.98 18.98
CA GLU A 5 3.49 -0.69 17.73
C GLU A 5 2.40 -0.18 16.78
N LYS A 6 2.29 1.15 16.63
CA LYS A 6 1.43 1.76 15.63
C LYS A 6 2.03 1.37 14.28
N LYS A 7 1.65 0.19 13.80
CA LYS A 7 2.01 -0.26 12.46
C LYS A 7 1.59 0.84 11.49
N PRO A 8 2.48 1.28 10.60
CA PRO A 8 2.10 2.25 9.60
C PRO A 8 0.99 1.64 8.74
N PHE A 9 -0.13 2.35 8.63
CA PHE A 9 -1.26 2.00 7.80
C PHE A 9 -1.53 3.14 6.82
N LEU A 10 -1.95 2.78 5.61
CA LEU A 10 -2.30 3.68 4.53
C LEU A 10 -3.81 3.81 4.50
N VAL A 11 -4.31 5.04 4.49
CA VAL A 11 -5.75 5.31 4.38
C VAL A 11 -6.00 6.03 3.07
N PHE A 12 -6.87 5.48 2.23
CA PHE A 12 -7.27 6.08 0.96
C PHE A 12 -8.71 5.73 0.62
N GLU A 13 -9.35 6.55 -0.21
CA GLU A 13 -10.70 6.27 -0.72
C GLU A 13 -10.60 5.52 -2.06
N CYS A 14 -11.39 4.46 -2.22
CA CYS A 14 -11.50 3.79 -3.50
C CYS A 14 -12.29 4.65 -4.48
N VAL A 15 -11.71 5.08 -5.59
CA VAL A 15 -12.42 5.89 -6.60
C VAL A 15 -13.53 5.15 -7.35
N LEU A 16 -13.60 3.81 -7.21
CA LEU A 16 -14.61 2.99 -7.89
C LEU A 16 -15.81 2.69 -6.99
N CYS A 17 -15.57 2.28 -5.74
CA CYS A 17 -16.64 1.94 -4.80
C CYS A 17 -16.82 2.95 -3.66
N HIS A 18 -16.03 4.03 -3.66
CA HIS A 18 -16.04 5.12 -2.66
C HIS A 18 -15.87 4.63 -1.21
N SER A 19 -15.38 3.41 -1.04
CA SER A 19 -15.15 2.83 0.29
C SER A 19 -13.81 3.30 0.82
N LYS A 20 -13.80 3.68 2.10
CA LYS A 20 -12.57 3.97 2.84
C LYS A 20 -11.75 2.68 2.97
N LEU A 21 -10.52 2.71 2.48
CA LEU A 21 -9.57 1.61 2.53
C LEU A 21 -8.49 1.93 3.54
N GLU A 22 -8.24 0.96 4.41
CA GLU A 22 -7.18 0.99 5.41
C GLU A 22 -6.31 -0.25 5.12
N ALA A 23 -5.15 -0.03 4.52
CA ALA A 23 -4.21 -1.08 4.16
C ALA A 23 -2.99 -1.01 5.09
N GLU A 24 -2.54 -2.12 5.66
CA GLU A 24 -1.26 -2.12 6.36
C GLU A 24 -0.14 -1.97 5.32
N VAL A 25 0.99 -1.44 5.74
CA VAL A 25 2.18 -1.36 4.89
C VAL A 25 2.62 -2.74 4.36
N GLY A 26 2.29 -3.82 5.08
CA GLY A 26 2.52 -5.19 4.62
C GLY A 26 1.59 -5.65 3.50
N ASP A 27 0.45 -4.99 3.28
CA ASP A 27 -0.51 -5.31 2.21
C ASP A 27 -0.15 -4.63 0.88
N VAL A 28 0.80 -3.69 0.90
CA VAL A 28 1.30 -3.02 -0.30
C VAL A 28 2.07 -4.04 -1.12
N LYS A 29 1.53 -4.34 -2.31
CA LYS A 29 2.23 -5.14 -3.31
C LYS A 29 3.13 -4.21 -4.11
N GLY A 30 4.36 -4.64 -4.35
CA GLY A 30 5.34 -3.90 -5.14
C GLY A 30 6.04 -4.84 -6.12
N PHE A 31 6.35 -4.32 -7.30
CA PHE A 31 7.22 -4.99 -8.26
C PHE A 31 8.17 -3.96 -8.86
N VAL A 32 9.41 -4.39 -9.10
CA VAL A 32 10.42 -3.63 -9.83
C VAL A 32 10.55 -4.26 -11.20
N ASP A 33 10.38 -3.47 -12.26
CA ASP A 33 10.55 -3.95 -13.62
C ASP A 33 12.03 -3.99 -14.05
N TRP A 34 12.25 -4.43 -15.29
CA TRP A 34 13.59 -4.64 -15.84
C TRP A 34 14.35 -3.34 -16.13
N GLU A 35 13.66 -2.20 -16.24
CA GLU A 35 14.23 -0.85 -16.31
C GLU A 35 14.52 -0.27 -14.91
N GLY A 36 14.12 -0.98 -13.85
CA GLY A 36 14.28 -0.55 -12.46
C GLY A 36 13.15 0.35 -11.96
N ASP A 37 12.06 0.50 -12.72
CA ASP A 37 10.90 1.27 -12.30
C ASP A 37 10.10 0.48 -11.24
N SER A 38 9.70 1.18 -10.19
CA SER A 38 9.06 0.56 -9.02
C SER A 38 7.57 0.89 -9.01
N SER A 39 6.75 -0.12 -9.23
CA SER A 39 5.28 0.00 -9.19
C SER A 39 4.73 -0.60 -7.90
N TYR A 40 4.00 0.21 -7.14
CA TYR A 40 3.34 -0.19 -5.90
C TYR A 40 1.83 -0.10 -6.06
N TRP A 41 1.08 -1.06 -5.51
CA TRP A 41 -0.37 -1.01 -5.48
C TRP A 41 -0.94 -1.73 -4.26
N VAL A 42 -2.17 -1.35 -3.93
CA VAL A 42 -3.00 -1.93 -2.87
C VAL A 42 -4.32 -2.33 -3.48
N GLU A 43 -4.86 -3.44 -3.01
CA GLU A 43 -6.11 -4.01 -3.52
C GLU A 43 -7.26 -3.59 -2.61
N CYS A 44 -8.35 -3.11 -3.19
CA CYS A 44 -9.54 -2.77 -2.45
C CYS A 44 -10.18 -4.06 -1.91
N ALA A 45 -10.28 -4.22 -0.59
CA ALA A 45 -10.92 -5.38 0.01
C ALA A 45 -12.43 -5.49 -0.31
N VAL A 46 -13.06 -4.39 -0.73
CA VAL A 46 -14.51 -4.34 -1.05
C VAL A 46 -14.78 -4.76 -2.49
N CYS A 47 -14.06 -4.18 -3.46
CA CYS A 47 -14.34 -4.39 -4.89
C CYS A 47 -13.19 -5.05 -5.67
N GLY A 48 -12.07 -5.39 -5.03
CA GLY A 48 -10.89 -5.99 -5.67
C GLY A 48 -10.10 -5.05 -6.58
N SER A 49 -10.49 -3.77 -6.66
CA SER A 49 -9.83 -2.81 -7.53
C SER A 49 -8.45 -2.42 -7.01
N LYS A 50 -7.49 -2.31 -7.92
CA LYS A 50 -6.11 -1.93 -7.60
C LYS A 50 -5.99 -0.41 -7.57
N LYS A 51 -5.49 0.14 -6.47
CA LYS A 51 -5.02 1.52 -6.40
C LYS A 51 -3.50 1.53 -6.43
N TYR A 52 -2.95 2.13 -7.47
CA TYR A 52 -1.53 2.38 -7.59
C TYR A 52 -1.11 3.48 -6.62
N LEU A 53 0.05 3.27 -6.00
CA LEU A 53 0.66 4.17 -5.03
C LEU A 53 1.96 4.70 -5.61
N SER A 54 2.19 5.98 -5.40
CA SER A 54 3.47 6.60 -5.74
C SER A 54 4.52 6.26 -4.67
N TYR A 55 5.81 6.29 -5.01
CA TYR A 55 6.89 6.12 -4.02
C TYR A 55 6.79 7.08 -2.82
N LYS A 56 6.19 8.26 -3.01
CA LYS A 56 5.93 9.24 -1.94
C LYS A 56 4.84 8.82 -0.94
N GLU A 57 3.90 8.00 -1.40
CA GLU A 57 2.77 7.50 -0.60
C GLU A 57 3.15 6.20 0.14
N VAL A 58 4.15 5.48 -0.37
CA VAL A 58 4.63 4.24 0.23
C VAL A 58 5.72 4.55 1.26
N PRO A 59 5.55 4.20 2.55
CA PRO A 59 6.59 4.41 3.53
C PRO A 59 7.81 3.52 3.21
N PRO A 60 9.04 4.01 3.41
CA PRO A 60 10.27 3.30 3.00
C PRO A 60 10.44 1.93 3.67
N LYS A 61 9.74 1.67 4.78
CA LYS A 61 9.73 0.37 5.47
C LYS A 61 8.88 -0.71 4.78
N ALA A 62 8.05 -0.33 3.80
CA ALA A 62 7.25 -1.25 2.97
C ALA A 62 8.11 -2.01 1.96
N VAL A 63 9.16 -1.34 1.49
CA VAL A 63 9.98 -1.79 0.38
C VAL A 63 11.09 -2.67 0.96
N LYS A 64 10.77 -3.95 1.20
CA LYS A 64 11.84 -4.93 1.38
C LYS A 64 12.45 -5.17 0.01
N HIS A 65 13.60 -4.54 -0.24
CA HIS A 65 14.53 -5.02 -1.26
C HIS A 65 14.90 -6.44 -0.84
N SER A 66 14.33 -7.43 -1.52
CA SER A 66 14.74 -8.83 -1.38
C SER A 66 15.83 -9.16 -2.39
#